data_AF-A0A832SVT9-F1
#
_entry.id   AF-A0A832SVT9-F1
#
_cell.length_a   1.000
_cell.length_b   1.000
_cell.length_c   1.000
_cell.angle_alpha   90.00
_cell.angle_beta   90.00
_cell.angle_gamma   90.00
#
_symmetry.space_group_name_H-M   'P 1'
#
loop_
_entity.id
_entity.type
_entity.pdbx_description
1 polymer ?
#
loop_
_entity_poly.entity_id
_entity_poly.type
_entity_poly.pdbx_seq_one_letter_code
_entity_poly.pdbx_strand_id
1 'polypeptide(L)'
;NYDQFPKDFIYSYLLEYSGSPLLQMSVIRPDGVRLELVSTSLPYSNLKIIHNDRIFSTDIMIKKELGLQAEKFEFEIDRLSVEDIIFSKTELNKPLKGNYVFFIDFYEINKESKIIDSKLIIGGKAFGIMGTDELRRDLAIGLLWGTPLALFIGLVVSIGSVVIGLVYGIYAGFKGKKTDETMMRFNDIIYALPALPFLIILSVTISNSIFVMTGFLMIFGWVGIAKVARSMSLQIKTRGYVEAATIMGQRDSKMILKHILPQLLPYAFASIAISVPAAITTEAGLSFLGLGDPSFPTWGQILHDANTFGAASRGLWWWIVPPGIMIAITGLAFVFIGNALDSIINPKLKR
;
A
#
# COMPACT_ATOMS: atom_id res chain seq x y z
N ASN A 1 4.50 8.49 -30.90
CA ASN A 1 3.58 8.38 -32.05
C ASN A 1 2.52 9.46 -31.90
N TYR A 2 2.53 10.51 -32.73
CA TYR A 2 1.65 11.69 -32.59
C TYR A 2 0.24 11.47 -33.20
N ASP A 3 -0.09 10.23 -33.53
CA ASP A 3 -1.38 9.81 -34.11
C ASP A 3 -2.37 9.33 -33.05
N GLN A 4 -2.13 9.62 -31.78
CA GLN A 4 -3.00 9.25 -30.67
C GLN A 4 -3.30 10.48 -29.81
N PHE A 5 -4.48 10.51 -29.20
CA PHE A 5 -4.84 11.54 -28.24
C PHE A 5 -3.85 11.57 -27.07
N PRO A 6 -3.59 12.76 -26.48
CA PRO A 6 -2.96 12.86 -25.17
C PRO A 6 -3.68 12.00 -24.14
N LYS A 7 -2.96 11.50 -23.14
CA LYS A 7 -3.58 10.68 -22.08
C LYS A 7 -4.37 11.56 -21.10
N ASP A 8 -3.84 12.75 -20.82
CA ASP A 8 -4.38 13.72 -19.87
C ASP A 8 -3.72 15.10 -20.11
N PHE A 9 -4.26 16.12 -19.45
CA PHE A 9 -3.55 17.37 -19.23
C PHE A 9 -3.72 17.86 -17.80
N ILE A 10 -2.71 18.56 -17.30
CA ILE A 10 -2.73 19.18 -15.98
C ILE A 10 -2.31 20.62 -16.15
N TYR A 11 -3.09 21.54 -15.59
CA TYR A 11 -2.71 22.93 -15.46
C TYR A 11 -2.41 23.25 -14.00
N SER A 12 -1.15 23.52 -13.68
CA SER A 12 -0.71 23.94 -12.34
C SER A 12 -0.50 25.45 -12.35
N TYR A 13 -0.98 26.13 -11.32
CA TYR A 13 -0.77 27.56 -11.17
C TYR A 13 -0.44 27.95 -9.73
N LEU A 14 0.39 28.98 -9.61
CA LEU A 14 0.72 29.66 -8.37
C LEU A 14 0.31 31.12 -8.53
N LEU A 15 -0.75 31.51 -7.83
CA LEU A 15 -1.35 32.84 -7.93
C LEU A 15 -1.22 33.56 -6.60
N GLU A 16 -0.81 34.82 -6.64
CA GLU A 16 -0.94 35.75 -5.53
C GLU A 16 -2.21 36.58 -5.74
N TYR A 17 -3.16 36.58 -4.80
CA TYR A 17 -4.43 37.32 -4.97
C TYR A 17 -5.06 37.77 -3.64
N SER A 18 -6.03 38.68 -3.73
CA SER A 18 -6.97 39.06 -2.66
C SER A 18 -8.42 38.95 -3.18
N GLY A 19 -9.41 38.88 -2.29
CA GLY A 19 -10.81 38.67 -2.68
C GLY A 19 -11.08 37.24 -3.18
N SER A 20 -11.95 37.11 -4.20
CA SER A 20 -12.31 35.83 -4.82
C SER A 20 -12.31 35.99 -6.36
N PRO A 21 -11.13 35.90 -7.01
CA PRO A 21 -11.03 36.00 -8.45
C PRO A 21 -11.66 34.78 -9.14
N LEU A 22 -12.23 35.00 -10.31
CA LEU A 22 -12.77 33.95 -11.17
C LEU A 22 -11.65 33.44 -12.10
N LEU A 23 -11.35 32.16 -12.01
CA LEU A 23 -10.49 31.45 -12.95
C LEU A 23 -11.35 30.90 -14.09
N GLN A 24 -11.01 31.25 -15.32
CA GLN A 24 -11.60 30.69 -16.52
C GLN A 24 -10.50 30.07 -17.39
N MET A 25 -10.71 28.84 -17.82
CA MET A 25 -9.82 28.12 -18.73
C MET A 25 -10.55 27.81 -20.02
N SER A 26 -9.95 28.16 -21.15
CA SER A 26 -10.45 27.85 -22.48
C SER A 26 -9.32 27.42 -23.42
N VAL A 27 -9.67 26.76 -24.52
CA VAL A 27 -8.71 26.32 -25.52
C VAL A 27 -9.18 26.71 -26.91
N ILE A 28 -8.29 27.34 -27.68
CA ILE A 28 -8.45 27.53 -29.12
C ILE A 28 -7.73 26.39 -29.82
N ARG A 29 -8.52 25.62 -30.58
CA ARG A 29 -8.07 24.46 -31.35
C ARG A 29 -7.47 24.89 -32.71
N PRO A 30 -6.69 24.01 -33.37
CA PRO A 30 -6.11 24.29 -34.69
C PRO A 30 -7.12 24.63 -35.80
N ASP A 31 -8.36 24.17 -35.67
CA ASP A 31 -9.47 24.44 -36.59
C ASP A 31 -10.21 25.75 -36.28
N GLY A 32 -9.73 26.53 -35.31
CA GLY A 32 -10.30 27.82 -34.91
C GLY A 32 -11.46 27.71 -33.93
N VAL A 33 -11.89 26.49 -33.57
CA VAL A 33 -12.96 26.29 -32.59
C VAL A 33 -12.45 26.60 -31.19
N ARG A 34 -13.14 27.50 -30.48
CA ARG A 34 -12.90 27.77 -29.05
C ARG A 34 -13.80 26.87 -28.20
N LEU A 35 -13.19 26.17 -27.25
CA LEU A 35 -13.89 25.38 -26.23
C LEU A 35 -13.63 25.97 -24.85
N GLU A 36 -14.70 26.25 -24.13
CA GLU A 36 -14.62 26.59 -22.70
C GLU A 36 -14.44 25.30 -21.90
N LEU A 37 -13.47 25.28 -20.99
CA LEU A 37 -13.09 24.08 -20.23
C LEU A 37 -13.59 24.16 -18.80
N VAL A 38 -13.26 25.22 -18.06
CA VAL A 38 -13.74 25.37 -16.68
C VAL A 38 -13.83 26.83 -16.30
N SER A 39 -14.83 27.15 -15.48
CA SER A 39 -15.01 28.47 -14.87
C SER A 39 -15.31 28.25 -13.39
N THR A 40 -14.41 28.72 -12.51
CA THR A 40 -14.53 28.51 -11.06
C THR A 40 -13.93 29.65 -10.28
N SER A 41 -14.54 29.99 -9.14
CA SER A 41 -14.05 31.05 -8.25
C SER A 41 -13.01 30.51 -7.27
N LEU A 42 -11.91 31.23 -7.11
CA LEU A 42 -10.92 30.88 -6.10
C LEU A 42 -11.42 31.21 -4.68
N PRO A 43 -10.94 30.49 -3.66
CA PRO A 43 -11.35 30.71 -2.27
C PRO A 43 -11.21 32.17 -1.84
N TYR A 44 -12.22 32.72 -1.19
CA TYR A 44 -12.19 34.11 -0.77
C TYR A 44 -11.10 34.37 0.30
N SER A 45 -10.32 35.44 0.15
CA SER A 45 -9.36 35.91 1.16
C SER A 45 -9.39 37.42 1.33
N ASN A 46 -9.45 37.89 2.59
CA ASN A 46 -9.32 39.32 2.91
C ASN A 46 -7.87 39.84 2.82
N LEU A 47 -6.89 38.94 2.89
CA LEU A 47 -5.47 39.27 2.84
C LEU A 47 -4.88 38.77 1.53
N LYS A 48 -3.77 39.38 1.11
CA LYS A 48 -3.03 38.90 -0.06
C LYS A 48 -2.37 37.56 0.28
N ILE A 49 -2.80 36.50 -0.41
CA ILE A 49 -2.31 35.13 -0.18
C ILE A 49 -1.66 34.58 -1.44
N ILE A 50 -0.74 33.64 -1.26
CA ILE A 50 -0.21 32.80 -2.34
C ILE A 50 -0.99 31.49 -2.31
N HIS A 51 -1.65 31.18 -3.41
CA HIS A 51 -2.46 29.99 -3.60
C HIS A 51 -1.86 29.14 -4.73
N ASN A 52 -1.72 27.85 -4.44
CA ASN A 52 -1.20 26.86 -5.37
C ASN A 52 -2.28 25.81 -5.58
N ASP A 53 -2.64 25.57 -6.84
CA ASP A 53 -3.61 24.53 -7.17
C ASP A 53 -3.35 23.94 -8.56
N ARG A 54 -4.06 22.83 -8.85
CA ARG A 54 -3.94 22.08 -10.08
C ARG A 54 -5.30 21.70 -10.62
N ILE A 55 -5.53 22.02 -11.89
CA ILE A 55 -6.69 21.58 -12.65
C ILE A 55 -6.30 20.35 -13.44
N PHE A 56 -7.01 19.25 -13.24
CA PHE A 56 -6.81 17.99 -13.95
C PHE A 56 -7.84 17.86 -15.05
N SER A 57 -7.47 17.27 -16.18
CA SER A 57 -8.42 16.96 -17.27
C SER A 57 -9.56 16.04 -16.86
N THR A 58 -9.44 15.33 -15.74
CA THR A 58 -10.48 14.48 -15.14
C THR A 58 -11.48 15.24 -14.28
N ASP A 59 -11.33 16.56 -14.11
CA ASP A 59 -12.29 17.36 -13.35
C ASP A 59 -13.69 17.27 -13.98
N ILE A 60 -14.67 16.94 -13.15
CA ILE A 60 -16.05 16.72 -13.60
C ILE A 60 -16.66 17.99 -14.19
N MET A 61 -16.22 19.16 -13.74
CA MET A 61 -16.64 20.46 -14.28
C MET A 61 -16.22 20.60 -15.73
N ILE A 62 -15.04 20.11 -16.12
CA ILE A 62 -14.58 20.18 -17.50
C ILE A 62 -15.44 19.33 -18.42
N LYS A 63 -15.74 18.10 -18.00
CA LYS A 63 -16.61 17.22 -18.79
C LYS A 63 -18.01 17.80 -18.92
N LYS A 64 -18.54 18.41 -17.86
CA LYS A 64 -19.84 19.08 -17.89
C LYS A 64 -19.85 20.27 -18.86
N GLU A 65 -18.84 21.13 -18.80
CA GLU A 65 -18.74 22.32 -19.67
C GLU A 65 -18.56 21.94 -21.15
N LEU A 66 -17.81 20.88 -21.43
CA LEU A 66 -17.69 20.33 -22.78
C LEU A 66 -19.01 19.70 -23.26
N GLY A 67 -19.76 19.04 -22.37
CA GLY A 67 -21.09 18.49 -22.67
C GLY A 67 -22.09 19.57 -23.08
N LEU A 68 -22.01 20.78 -22.50
CA LEU A 68 -22.82 21.93 -22.91
C LEU A 68 -22.48 22.42 -24.34
N GLN A 69 -21.34 22.01 -24.89
CA GLN A 69 -20.85 22.39 -26.21
C GLN A 69 -20.85 21.20 -27.18
N ALA A 70 -21.63 20.15 -26.90
CA ALA A 70 -21.69 18.92 -27.70
C ALA A 70 -22.11 19.17 -29.15
N GLU A 71 -22.93 20.19 -29.40
CA GLU A 71 -23.39 20.62 -30.73
C GLU A 71 -22.26 21.01 -31.70
N LYS A 72 -21.05 21.27 -31.19
CA LYS A 72 -19.87 21.56 -32.02
C LYS A 72 -19.25 20.30 -32.65
N PHE A 73 -19.73 19.11 -32.30
CA PHE A 73 -19.22 17.82 -32.76
C PHE A 73 -20.29 17.04 -33.52
N GLU A 74 -19.90 16.39 -34.62
CA GLU A 74 -20.79 15.56 -35.45
C GLU A 74 -20.95 14.13 -34.92
N PHE A 75 -20.43 13.83 -33.73
CA PHE A 75 -20.48 12.53 -33.08
C PHE A 75 -20.82 12.66 -31.59
N GLU A 76 -21.28 11.56 -30.99
CA GLU A 76 -21.66 11.51 -29.57
C GLU A 76 -20.41 11.61 -28.66
N ILE A 77 -20.36 12.64 -27.81
CA ILE A 77 -19.21 12.92 -26.92
C ILE A 77 -19.39 12.43 -25.48
N ASP A 78 -20.60 12.07 -25.06
CA ASP A 78 -20.92 11.80 -23.64
C ASP A 78 -20.06 10.69 -23.02
N ARG A 79 -19.69 9.69 -23.84
CA ARG A 79 -18.90 8.52 -23.41
C ARG A 79 -17.39 8.72 -23.57
N LEU A 80 -16.96 9.83 -24.17
CA LEU A 80 -15.56 10.09 -24.43
C LEU A 80 -14.88 10.75 -23.21
N SER A 81 -13.54 10.67 -23.21
CA SER A 81 -12.72 11.41 -22.26
C SER A 81 -12.58 12.87 -22.70
N VAL A 82 -12.20 13.74 -21.77
CA VAL A 82 -12.02 15.17 -22.04
C VAL A 82 -10.94 15.39 -23.11
N GLU A 83 -9.89 14.58 -23.12
CA GLU A 83 -8.80 14.65 -24.09
C GLU A 83 -9.28 14.25 -25.49
N ASP A 84 -10.06 13.15 -25.58
CA ASP A 84 -10.65 12.72 -26.84
C ASP A 84 -11.56 13.82 -27.41
N ILE A 85 -12.29 14.56 -26.58
CA ILE A 85 -13.14 15.68 -27.04
C ILE A 85 -12.30 16.89 -27.48
N ILE A 86 -11.39 17.37 -26.64
CA ILE A 86 -10.60 18.58 -26.92
C ILE A 86 -9.70 18.39 -28.15
N PHE A 87 -9.08 17.21 -28.26
CA PHE A 87 -8.06 16.91 -29.26
C PHE A 87 -8.61 16.14 -30.48
N SER A 88 -9.92 15.94 -30.62
CA SER A 88 -10.53 15.34 -31.81
C SER A 88 -10.91 16.35 -32.87
N LYS A 89 -10.95 15.90 -34.14
CA LYS A 89 -11.63 16.63 -35.21
C LYS A 89 -13.13 16.69 -34.92
N THR A 90 -13.81 17.75 -35.33
CA THR A 90 -15.27 17.91 -35.11
C THR A 90 -16.11 16.89 -35.88
N GLU A 91 -15.66 16.49 -37.08
CA GLU A 91 -16.35 15.52 -37.96
C GLU A 91 -16.20 14.06 -37.49
N LEU A 92 -15.04 13.74 -36.90
CA LEU A 92 -14.64 12.36 -36.60
C LEU A 92 -13.80 12.33 -35.32
N ASN A 93 -14.04 11.34 -34.46
CA ASN A 93 -13.21 11.09 -33.27
C ASN A 93 -11.81 10.55 -33.65
N LYS A 94 -10.98 11.42 -34.20
CA LYS A 94 -9.58 11.20 -34.58
C LYS A 94 -8.73 12.40 -34.15
N PRO A 95 -7.45 12.22 -33.79
CA PRO A 95 -6.59 13.32 -33.36
C PRO A 95 -6.50 14.45 -34.38
N LEU A 96 -6.83 15.66 -33.93
CA LEU A 96 -6.61 16.91 -34.65
C LEU A 96 -5.18 17.38 -34.35
N LYS A 97 -4.38 17.49 -35.42
CA LYS A 97 -2.98 17.95 -35.31
C LYS A 97 -2.91 19.44 -35.54
N GLY A 98 -2.05 20.11 -34.80
CA GLY A 98 -1.75 21.52 -34.97
C GLY A 98 -1.43 22.20 -33.65
N ASN A 99 -1.46 23.53 -33.67
CA ASN A 99 -1.18 24.35 -32.50
C ASN A 99 -2.46 24.60 -31.70
N TYR A 100 -2.42 24.25 -30.43
CA TYR A 100 -3.46 24.54 -29.46
C TYR A 100 -3.02 25.72 -28.60
N VAL A 101 -3.90 26.67 -28.35
CA VAL A 101 -3.63 27.81 -27.47
C VAL A 101 -4.59 27.75 -26.30
N PHE A 102 -4.07 27.44 -25.13
CA PHE A 102 -4.83 27.45 -23.88
C PHE A 102 -4.79 28.85 -23.28
N PHE A 103 -5.96 29.42 -23.02
CA PHE A 103 -6.14 30.67 -22.32
C PHE A 103 -6.53 30.37 -20.88
N ILE A 104 -5.81 30.97 -19.94
CA ILE A 104 -6.16 30.96 -18.53
C ILE A 104 -6.34 32.41 -18.11
N ASP A 105 -7.59 32.80 -17.97
CA ASP A 105 -8.00 34.15 -17.63
C ASP A 105 -8.38 34.20 -16.15
N PHE A 106 -7.83 35.18 -15.43
CA PHE A 106 -8.20 35.46 -14.05
C PHE A 106 -8.93 36.80 -14.02
N TYR A 107 -10.20 36.77 -13.66
CA TYR A 107 -11.02 37.97 -13.53
C TYR A 107 -11.09 38.40 -12.07
N GLU A 108 -10.70 39.63 -11.80
CA GLU A 108 -10.68 40.22 -10.46
C GLU A 108 -11.28 41.62 -10.52
N ILE A 109 -11.90 42.05 -9.42
CA ILE A 109 -12.52 43.38 -9.31
C ILE A 109 -11.46 44.46 -9.05
N ASN A 110 -10.47 44.16 -8.20
CA ASN A 110 -9.36 45.05 -7.86
C ASN A 110 -8.08 44.42 -8.41
N LYS A 111 -7.39 45.04 -9.37
CA LYS A 111 -6.23 44.46 -10.11
C LYS A 111 -4.97 44.22 -9.24
N GLU A 112 -5.08 43.44 -8.19
CA GLU A 112 -4.00 43.17 -7.23
C GLU A 112 -3.39 41.77 -7.39
N SER A 113 -3.98 40.91 -8.22
CA SER A 113 -3.48 39.57 -8.47
C SER A 113 -2.25 39.54 -9.38
N LYS A 114 -1.39 38.56 -9.10
CA LYS A 114 -0.18 38.28 -9.87
C LYS A 114 -0.03 36.77 -10.06
N ILE A 115 0.14 36.34 -11.30
CA ILE A 115 0.54 34.97 -11.61
C ILE A 115 2.05 34.87 -11.34
N ILE A 116 2.43 34.05 -10.37
CA ILE A 116 3.83 33.80 -10.03
C ILE A 116 4.39 32.72 -10.94
N ASP A 117 3.66 31.62 -11.09
CA ASP A 117 4.04 30.49 -11.94
C ASP A 117 2.78 29.88 -12.58
N SER A 118 2.91 29.45 -13.83
CA SER A 118 1.86 28.71 -14.51
C SER A 118 2.47 27.69 -15.46
N LYS A 119 1.96 26.46 -15.39
CA LYS A 119 2.51 25.33 -16.14
C LYS A 119 1.40 24.44 -16.65
N LEU A 120 1.31 24.34 -17.97
CA LEU A 120 0.50 23.34 -18.65
C LEU A 120 1.34 22.10 -18.96
N ILE A 121 0.87 20.94 -18.54
CA ILE A 121 1.52 19.65 -18.74
C ILE A 121 0.57 18.75 -19.52
N ILE A 122 0.86 18.55 -20.82
CA ILE A 122 0.17 17.56 -21.65
C ILE A 122 0.83 16.20 -21.46
N GLY A 123 0.09 15.21 -20.98
CA GLY A 123 0.61 13.87 -20.77
C GLY A 123 0.63 13.06 -22.05
N GLY A 124 1.82 12.55 -22.38
CA GLY A 124 1.99 11.54 -23.42
C GLY A 124 1.61 10.14 -22.92
N LYS A 125 1.55 9.18 -23.85
CA LYS A 125 1.34 7.75 -23.55
C LYS A 125 2.62 7.01 -23.16
N ALA A 126 3.58 7.69 -22.54
CA ALA A 126 4.77 7.02 -22.03
C ALA A 126 4.40 6.32 -20.71
N PHE A 127 4.28 5.01 -20.77
CA PHE A 127 4.17 4.16 -19.59
C PHE A 127 5.46 3.34 -19.46
N GLY A 128 5.98 3.21 -18.24
CA GLY A 128 7.07 2.25 -17.96
C GLY A 128 6.60 0.82 -18.25
N ILE A 129 7.49 -0.17 -18.21
CA ILE A 129 7.16 -1.59 -18.47
C ILE A 129 5.96 -2.06 -17.64
N MET A 130 5.85 -1.57 -16.39
CA MET A 130 4.78 -1.89 -15.44
C MET A 130 3.74 -0.77 -15.29
N GLY A 131 3.69 0.17 -16.23
CA GLY A 131 2.77 1.29 -16.16
C GLY A 131 3.25 2.45 -15.29
N THR A 132 2.34 3.39 -15.04
CA THR A 132 2.56 4.51 -14.12
C THR A 132 1.39 4.66 -13.17
N ASP A 133 1.65 5.32 -12.04
CA ASP A 133 0.64 5.74 -11.08
C ASP A 133 -0.04 7.07 -11.49
N GLU A 134 -0.89 7.62 -10.63
CA GLU A 134 -1.58 8.91 -10.80
C GLU A 134 -0.63 10.11 -10.89
N LEU A 135 0.52 10.04 -10.23
CA LEU A 135 1.56 11.07 -10.28
C LEU A 135 2.51 10.87 -11.46
N ARG A 136 2.21 9.91 -12.34
CA ARG A 136 3.02 9.51 -13.51
C ARG A 136 4.40 8.97 -13.12
N ARG A 137 4.57 8.48 -11.90
CA ARG A 137 5.78 7.77 -11.46
C ARG A 137 5.77 6.36 -12.02
N ASP A 138 6.94 5.82 -12.35
CA ASP A 138 7.09 4.44 -12.84
C ASP A 138 6.80 3.45 -11.71
N LEU A 139 5.76 2.63 -11.90
CA LEU A 139 5.35 1.63 -10.91
C LEU A 139 6.40 0.52 -10.73
N ALA A 140 7.23 0.24 -11.74
CA ALA A 140 8.30 -0.75 -11.60
C ALA A 140 9.28 -0.36 -10.47
N ILE A 141 9.59 0.93 -10.36
CA ILE A 141 10.46 1.46 -9.30
C ILE A 141 9.79 1.29 -7.94
N GLY A 142 8.50 1.63 -7.82
CA GLY A 142 7.74 1.45 -6.59
C GLY A 142 7.69 -0.02 -6.13
N LEU A 143 7.46 -0.95 -7.06
CA LEU A 143 7.43 -2.39 -6.77
C LEU A 143 8.78 -2.92 -6.28
N LEU A 144 9.88 -2.51 -6.91
CA LEU A 144 11.24 -2.89 -6.50
C LEU A 144 11.59 -2.32 -5.13
N TRP A 145 11.25 -1.05 -4.86
CA TRP A 145 11.46 -0.43 -3.54
C TRP A 145 10.57 -1.00 -2.44
N GLY A 146 9.37 -1.47 -2.78
CA GLY A 146 8.47 -2.17 -1.86
C GLY A 146 9.00 -3.54 -1.43
N THR A 147 9.85 -4.18 -2.23
CA THR A 147 10.39 -5.52 -1.96
C THR A 147 11.20 -5.61 -0.65
N PRO A 148 12.25 -4.79 -0.41
CA PRO A 148 12.99 -4.85 0.85
C PRO A 148 12.12 -4.49 2.07
N LEU A 149 11.11 -3.63 1.91
CA LEU A 149 10.18 -3.28 2.99
C LEU A 149 9.27 -4.45 3.36
N ALA A 150 8.69 -5.11 2.35
CA ALA A 150 7.89 -6.32 2.56
C ALA A 150 8.71 -7.43 3.24
N LEU A 151 9.95 -7.66 2.78
CA LEU A 151 10.86 -8.63 3.40
C LEU A 151 11.23 -8.24 4.83
N PHE A 152 11.49 -6.95 5.10
CA PHE A 152 11.75 -6.45 6.45
C PHE A 152 10.59 -6.74 7.39
N ILE A 153 9.36 -6.33 7.02
CA ILE A 153 8.16 -6.57 7.83
C ILE A 153 7.98 -8.08 8.05
N GLY A 154 7.98 -8.85 6.96
CA GLY A 154 7.77 -10.29 6.99
C GLY A 154 8.76 -11.01 7.91
N LEU A 155 10.05 -10.77 7.72
CA LEU A 155 11.11 -11.45 8.48
C LEU A 155 11.16 -11.00 9.94
N VAL A 156 11.09 -9.70 10.22
CA VAL A 156 11.18 -9.17 11.59
C VAL A 156 9.98 -9.62 12.41
N VAL A 157 8.76 -9.49 11.86
CA VAL A 157 7.55 -9.95 12.55
C VAL A 157 7.62 -11.44 12.84
N SER A 158 8.02 -12.24 11.85
CA SER A 158 8.02 -13.70 11.98
C SER A 158 9.08 -14.20 12.94
N ILE A 159 10.32 -13.73 12.80
CA ILE A 159 11.42 -14.14 13.70
C ILE A 159 11.11 -13.64 15.12
N GLY A 160 10.69 -12.39 15.28
CA GLY A 160 10.32 -11.84 16.59
C GLY A 160 9.20 -12.63 17.25
N SER A 161 8.10 -12.87 16.52
CA SER A 161 6.95 -13.64 17.03
C SER A 161 7.32 -15.07 17.39
N VAL A 162 8.14 -15.73 16.58
CA VAL A 162 8.59 -17.11 16.83
C VAL A 162 9.51 -17.18 18.03
N VAL A 163 10.47 -16.27 18.16
CA VAL A 163 11.38 -16.23 19.31
C VAL A 163 10.59 -15.98 20.60
N ILE A 164 9.71 -14.97 20.61
CA ILE A 164 8.87 -14.67 21.78
C ILE A 164 7.98 -15.86 22.11
N GLY A 165 7.29 -16.41 21.12
CA GLY A 165 6.37 -17.54 21.29
C GLY A 165 7.08 -18.79 21.81
N LEU A 166 8.25 -19.14 21.27
CA LEU A 166 9.04 -20.28 21.73
C LEU A 166 9.52 -20.09 23.16
N VAL A 167 10.12 -18.94 23.48
CA VAL A 167 10.60 -18.67 24.85
C VAL A 167 9.45 -18.74 25.84
N TYR A 168 8.32 -18.10 25.52
CA TYR A 168 7.15 -18.07 26.37
C TYR A 168 6.53 -19.46 26.56
N GLY A 169 6.27 -20.18 25.46
CA GLY A 169 5.62 -21.48 25.46
C GLY A 169 6.50 -22.57 26.09
N ILE A 170 7.79 -22.63 25.74
CA ILE A 170 8.73 -23.58 26.33
C ILE A 170 8.83 -23.35 27.83
N TYR A 171 8.95 -22.09 28.28
CA TYR A 171 9.06 -21.79 29.71
C TYR A 171 7.79 -22.19 30.47
N ALA A 172 6.62 -21.87 29.93
CA ALA A 172 5.32 -22.25 30.52
C ALA A 172 5.19 -23.78 30.64
N GLY A 173 5.40 -24.51 29.53
CA GLY A 173 5.30 -25.97 29.50
C GLY A 173 6.36 -26.67 30.34
N PHE A 174 7.58 -26.13 30.38
CA PHE A 174 8.66 -26.70 31.18
C PHE A 174 8.41 -26.55 32.69
N LYS A 175 8.03 -25.35 33.17
CA LYS A 175 7.74 -25.14 34.60
C LYS A 175 6.49 -25.87 35.05
N GLY A 176 5.42 -25.83 34.26
CA GLY A 176 4.15 -26.47 34.58
C GLY A 176 3.42 -25.83 35.77
N LYS A 177 2.38 -26.51 36.26
CA LYS A 177 1.58 -26.11 37.45
C LYS A 177 1.03 -24.68 37.31
N LYS A 178 1.13 -23.86 38.36
CA LYS A 178 0.58 -22.49 38.41
C LYS A 178 1.22 -21.54 37.39
N THR A 179 2.52 -21.70 37.10
CA THR A 179 3.22 -20.85 36.13
C THR A 179 2.64 -21.05 34.74
N ASP A 180 2.43 -22.30 34.34
CA ASP A 180 1.80 -22.64 33.07
C ASP A 180 0.39 -22.06 32.97
N GLU A 181 -0.43 -22.27 34.00
CA GLU A 181 -1.81 -21.76 34.04
C GLU A 181 -1.86 -20.23 33.91
N THR A 182 -1.02 -19.50 34.66
CA THR A 182 -1.03 -18.03 34.65
C THR A 182 -0.54 -17.47 33.31
N MET A 183 0.54 -18.06 32.77
CA MET A 183 1.07 -17.66 31.47
C MET A 183 0.07 -17.96 30.34
N MET A 184 -0.55 -19.14 30.35
CA MET A 184 -1.53 -19.47 29.32
C MET A 184 -2.80 -18.63 29.44
N ARG A 185 -3.25 -18.26 30.65
CA ARG A 185 -4.35 -17.30 30.82
C ARG A 185 -4.04 -15.95 30.18
N PHE A 186 -2.84 -15.41 30.39
CA PHE A 186 -2.43 -14.16 29.75
C PHE A 186 -2.38 -14.30 28.22
N ASN A 187 -1.81 -15.40 27.73
CA ASN A 187 -1.78 -15.72 26.31
C ASN A 187 -3.20 -15.83 25.71
N ASP A 188 -4.14 -16.48 26.40
CA ASP A 188 -5.52 -16.63 25.97
C ASP A 188 -6.27 -15.29 25.93
N ILE A 189 -5.99 -14.37 26.85
CA ILE A 189 -6.53 -13.00 26.81
C ILE A 189 -6.12 -12.31 25.51
N ILE A 190 -4.83 -12.34 25.15
CA ILE A 190 -4.36 -11.71 23.91
C ILE A 190 -4.92 -12.44 22.69
N TYR A 191 -4.98 -13.78 22.72
CA TYR A 191 -5.51 -14.58 21.61
C TYR A 191 -6.99 -14.30 21.32
N ALA A 192 -7.76 -13.96 22.36
CA ALA A 192 -9.16 -13.62 22.24
C ALA A 192 -9.40 -12.24 21.60
N LEU A 193 -8.37 -11.37 21.55
CA LEU A 193 -8.49 -10.07 20.92
C LEU A 193 -8.50 -10.21 19.39
N PRO A 194 -9.45 -9.57 18.69
CA PRO A 194 -9.45 -9.57 17.23
C PRO A 194 -8.30 -8.69 16.73
N ALA A 195 -7.25 -9.32 16.20
CA ALA A 195 -5.99 -8.65 15.85
C ALA A 195 -6.20 -7.48 14.87
N LEU A 196 -6.98 -7.68 13.79
CA LEU A 196 -7.21 -6.64 12.78
C LEU A 196 -7.85 -5.36 13.35
N PRO A 197 -8.99 -5.40 14.08
CA PRO A 197 -9.54 -4.22 14.74
C PRO A 197 -8.56 -3.50 15.67
N PHE A 198 -7.77 -4.24 16.46
CA PHE A 198 -6.76 -3.63 17.33
C PHE A 198 -5.66 -2.96 16.53
N LEU A 199 -5.14 -3.61 15.48
CA LEU A 199 -4.15 -3.02 14.59
C LEU A 199 -4.68 -1.73 13.96
N ILE A 200 -5.94 -1.70 13.51
CA ILE A 200 -6.58 -0.49 12.99
C ILE A 200 -6.57 0.64 14.03
N ILE A 201 -7.06 0.36 15.25
CA ILE A 201 -7.13 1.36 16.33
C ILE A 201 -5.73 1.89 16.66
N LEU A 202 -4.73 1.00 16.79
CA LEU A 202 -3.37 1.38 17.14
C LEU A 202 -2.71 2.21 16.02
N SER A 203 -2.98 1.89 14.76
CA SER A 203 -2.48 2.64 13.60
C SER A 203 -3.00 4.08 13.58
N VAL A 204 -4.29 4.26 13.90
CA VAL A 204 -4.94 5.58 13.92
C VAL A 204 -4.56 6.39 15.16
N THR A 205 -4.43 5.75 16.32
CA THR A 205 -4.27 6.45 17.61
C THR A 205 -2.82 6.67 18.02
N ILE A 206 -1.91 5.76 17.64
CA ILE A 206 -0.50 5.82 18.07
C ILE A 206 0.38 6.32 16.92
N SER A 207 0.46 5.55 15.84
CA SER A 207 1.28 5.89 14.66
C SER A 207 1.01 4.93 13.52
N ASN A 208 1.03 5.43 12.29
CA ASN A 208 1.03 4.65 11.06
C ASN A 208 2.45 4.32 10.56
N SER A 209 3.50 4.61 11.33
CA SER A 209 4.88 4.30 10.95
C SER A 209 5.08 2.81 10.75
N ILE A 210 5.77 2.44 9.66
CA ILE A 210 6.05 1.03 9.31
C ILE A 210 6.78 0.27 10.43
N PHE A 211 7.67 0.95 11.16
CA PHE A 211 8.43 0.36 12.27
C PHE A 211 7.55 0.09 13.49
N VAL A 212 6.64 1.01 13.80
CA VAL A 212 5.68 0.86 14.91
C VAL A 212 4.66 -0.23 14.59
N MET A 213 4.16 -0.25 13.35
CA MET A 213 3.26 -1.29 12.84
C MET A 213 3.88 -2.68 12.93
N THR A 214 5.16 -2.80 12.53
CA THR A 214 5.94 -4.04 12.68
C THR A 214 5.98 -4.51 14.14
N GLY A 215 6.13 -3.57 15.08
CA GLY A 215 6.02 -3.82 16.51
C GLY A 215 4.65 -4.38 16.93
N PHE A 216 3.56 -3.76 16.48
CA PHE A 216 2.21 -4.22 16.80
C PHE A 216 1.92 -5.62 16.24
N LEU A 217 2.32 -5.89 15.00
CA LEU A 217 2.18 -7.23 14.41
C LEU A 217 2.91 -8.30 15.23
N MET A 218 4.11 -7.99 15.76
CA MET A 218 4.81 -8.92 16.66
C MET A 218 4.04 -9.20 17.95
N ILE A 219 3.39 -8.19 18.55
CA ILE A 219 2.64 -8.33 19.81
C ILE A 219 1.46 -9.31 19.66
N PHE A 220 0.84 -9.38 18.49
CA PHE A 220 -0.26 -10.31 18.23
C PHE A 220 0.22 -11.65 17.63
N GLY A 221 1.37 -11.67 16.95
CA GLY A 221 1.84 -12.85 16.21
C GLY A 221 2.37 -14.01 17.07
N TRP A 222 2.87 -13.76 18.27
CA TRP A 222 3.56 -14.78 19.08
C TRP A 222 2.62 -15.77 19.80
N VAL A 223 1.36 -15.41 19.98
CA VAL A 223 0.42 -16.05 20.90
C VAL A 223 0.03 -17.47 20.46
N GLY A 224 -0.18 -17.67 19.16
CA GLY A 224 -0.43 -19.01 18.59
C GLY A 224 0.80 -19.91 18.70
N ILE A 225 1.99 -19.34 18.47
CA ILE A 225 3.26 -20.06 18.51
C ILE A 225 3.56 -20.53 19.94
N ALA A 226 3.27 -19.70 20.94
CA ALA A 226 3.42 -20.06 22.35
C ALA A 226 2.57 -21.27 22.76
N LYS A 227 1.32 -21.38 22.28
CA LYS A 227 0.44 -22.52 22.59
C LYS A 227 1.01 -23.85 22.08
N VAL A 228 1.50 -23.86 20.84
CA VAL A 228 2.08 -25.07 20.24
C VAL A 228 3.42 -25.40 20.89
N ALA A 229 4.28 -24.40 21.10
CA ALA A 229 5.56 -24.58 21.78
C ALA A 229 5.40 -25.13 23.20
N ARG A 230 4.38 -24.66 23.94
CA ARG A 230 4.01 -25.23 25.24
C ARG A 230 3.64 -26.71 25.13
N SER A 231 2.74 -27.06 24.21
CA SER A 231 2.30 -28.45 24.02
C SER A 231 3.47 -29.38 23.70
N MET A 232 4.37 -28.96 22.81
CA MET A 232 5.58 -29.72 22.49
C MET A 232 6.53 -29.81 23.69
N SER A 233 6.72 -28.71 24.44
CA SER A 233 7.57 -28.69 25.63
C SER A 233 7.06 -29.64 26.72
N LEU A 234 5.74 -29.72 26.94
CA LEU A 234 5.14 -30.68 27.89
C LEU A 234 5.44 -32.12 27.49
N GLN A 235 5.36 -32.46 26.20
CA GLN A 235 5.67 -33.80 25.69
C GLN A 235 7.17 -34.13 25.76
N ILE A 236 8.05 -33.16 25.51
CA ILE A 236 9.49 -33.39 25.57
C ILE A 236 9.97 -33.53 27.01
N LYS A 237 9.37 -32.78 27.94
CA LYS A 237 9.70 -32.82 29.36
C LYS A 237 9.55 -34.21 29.98
N THR A 238 8.56 -35.00 29.54
CA THR A 238 8.30 -36.36 30.03
C THR A 238 9.13 -37.44 29.33
N ARG A 239 10.08 -37.07 28.46
CA ARG A 239 10.97 -38.04 27.84
C ARG A 239 12.06 -38.47 28.82
N GLY A 240 12.35 -39.77 28.86
CA GLY A 240 13.24 -40.37 29.87
C GLY A 240 14.63 -39.74 29.98
N TYR A 241 15.22 -39.20 28.89
CA TYR A 241 16.51 -38.51 28.97
C TYR A 241 16.42 -37.12 29.64
N VAL A 242 15.27 -36.43 29.58
CA VAL A 242 15.03 -35.17 30.29
C VAL A 242 14.77 -35.44 31.76
N GLU A 243 13.99 -36.47 32.07
CA GLU A 243 13.75 -36.91 33.44
C GLU A 243 15.05 -37.36 34.12
N ALA A 244 15.88 -38.15 33.44
CA ALA A 244 17.20 -38.53 33.92
C ALA A 244 18.10 -37.31 34.19
N ALA A 245 18.16 -36.35 33.27
CA ALA A 245 18.91 -35.11 33.48
C ALA A 245 18.40 -34.29 34.68
N THR A 246 17.09 -34.32 34.93
CA THR A 246 16.47 -33.68 36.10
C THR A 246 16.89 -34.36 37.40
N ILE A 247 16.89 -35.71 37.44
CA ILE A 247 17.34 -36.50 38.59
C ILE A 247 18.83 -36.26 38.88
N MET A 248 19.65 -36.08 37.84
CA MET A 248 21.07 -35.74 37.95
C MET A 248 21.33 -34.29 38.40
N GLY A 249 20.29 -33.50 38.71
CA GLY A 249 20.42 -32.15 39.24
C GLY A 249 20.85 -31.11 38.19
N GLN A 250 20.60 -31.35 36.90
CA GLN A 250 20.91 -30.36 35.86
C GLN A 250 20.06 -29.10 36.04
N ARG A 251 20.67 -27.91 35.85
CA ARG A 251 19.95 -26.62 35.92
C ARG A 251 18.88 -26.52 34.83
N ASP A 252 17.72 -25.95 35.17
CA ASP A 252 16.58 -25.72 34.27
C ASP A 252 16.94 -25.06 32.94
N SER A 253 17.71 -23.96 32.97
CA SER A 253 18.12 -23.26 31.74
C SER A 253 18.95 -24.14 30.82
N LYS A 254 19.84 -24.97 31.40
CA LYS A 254 20.65 -25.92 30.65
C LYS A 254 19.79 -27.06 30.09
N MET A 255 18.76 -27.52 30.81
CA MET A 255 17.81 -28.50 30.30
C MET A 255 16.99 -27.94 29.13
N ILE A 256 16.49 -26.72 29.25
CA ILE A 256 15.75 -26.05 28.17
C ILE A 256 16.62 -25.90 26.93
N LEU A 257 17.82 -25.30 27.06
CA LEU A 257 18.67 -24.99 25.91
C LEU A 257 19.29 -26.25 25.26
N LYS A 258 19.65 -27.27 26.04
CA LYS A 258 20.32 -28.46 25.53
C LYS A 258 19.37 -29.55 25.07
N HIS A 259 18.22 -29.69 25.72
CA HIS A 259 17.30 -30.79 25.47
C HIS A 259 16.01 -30.32 24.80
N ILE A 260 15.35 -29.27 25.29
CA ILE A 260 14.01 -28.92 24.81
C ILE A 260 14.05 -28.08 23.54
N LEU A 261 14.71 -26.92 23.59
CA LEU A 261 14.75 -25.96 22.49
C LEU A 261 15.23 -26.57 21.16
N PRO A 262 16.29 -27.41 21.10
CA PRO A 262 16.75 -28.00 19.85
C PRO A 262 15.69 -28.87 19.16
N GLN A 263 14.81 -29.52 19.92
CA GLN A 263 13.72 -30.33 19.38
C GLN A 263 12.57 -29.50 18.82
N LEU A 264 12.43 -28.23 19.22
CA LEU A 264 11.43 -27.31 18.66
C LEU A 264 11.96 -26.52 17.46
N LEU A 265 13.25 -26.60 17.12
CA LEU A 265 13.80 -25.92 15.95
C LEU A 265 13.07 -26.25 14.64
N PRO A 266 12.71 -27.52 14.32
CA PRO A 266 11.95 -27.81 13.10
C PRO A 266 10.62 -27.05 13.06
N TYR A 267 9.90 -27.02 14.19
CA TYR A 267 8.67 -26.25 14.36
C TYR A 267 8.91 -24.74 14.25
N ALA A 268 10.02 -24.23 14.79
CA ALA A 268 10.41 -22.83 14.69
C ALA A 268 10.57 -22.39 13.23
N PHE A 269 11.32 -23.16 12.44
CA PHE A 269 11.56 -22.85 11.03
C PHE A 269 10.27 -22.94 10.19
N ALA A 270 9.45 -23.97 10.42
CA ALA A 270 8.15 -24.10 9.78
C ALA A 270 7.23 -22.92 10.14
N SER A 271 7.25 -22.48 11.40
CA SER A 271 6.45 -21.34 11.84
C SER A 271 6.91 -20.04 11.19
N ILE A 272 8.22 -19.79 11.10
CA ILE A 272 8.76 -18.62 10.39
C ILE A 272 8.28 -18.61 8.94
N ALA A 273 8.38 -19.75 8.24
CA ALA A 273 8.00 -19.85 6.83
C ALA A 273 6.52 -19.50 6.57
N ILE A 274 5.62 -19.84 7.49
CA ILE A 274 4.19 -19.52 7.38
C ILE A 274 3.90 -18.09 7.88
N SER A 275 4.60 -17.63 8.91
CA SER A 275 4.39 -16.29 9.48
C SER A 275 4.81 -15.16 8.55
N VAL A 276 5.84 -15.36 7.71
CA VAL A 276 6.34 -14.31 6.80
C VAL A 276 5.26 -13.83 5.83
N PRO A 277 4.64 -14.70 5.01
CA PRO A 277 3.54 -14.29 4.14
C PRO A 277 2.35 -13.72 4.90
N ALA A 278 2.02 -14.27 6.08
CA ALA A 278 0.92 -13.77 6.89
C ALA A 278 1.17 -12.32 7.34
N ALA A 279 2.38 -12.00 7.80
CA ALA A 279 2.76 -10.65 8.21
C ALA A 279 2.74 -9.66 7.03
N ILE A 280 3.31 -10.05 5.87
CA ILE A 280 3.29 -9.22 4.66
C ILE A 280 1.86 -8.95 4.20
N THR A 281 1.01 -9.98 4.18
CA THR A 281 -0.39 -9.84 3.76
C THR A 281 -1.18 -8.97 4.73
N THR A 282 -0.93 -9.09 6.04
CA THR A 282 -1.62 -8.28 7.05
C THR A 282 -1.21 -6.80 6.94
N GLU A 283 0.07 -6.51 6.77
CA GLU A 283 0.52 -5.13 6.53
C GLU A 283 -0.02 -4.58 5.21
N ALA A 284 0.03 -5.35 4.13
CA ALA A 284 -0.53 -4.93 2.84
C ALA A 284 -2.03 -4.64 2.95
N GLY A 285 -2.77 -5.42 3.74
CA GLY A 285 -4.18 -5.18 4.02
C GLY A 285 -4.44 -3.90 4.82
N LEU A 286 -3.63 -3.63 5.86
CA LEU A 286 -3.74 -2.37 6.62
C LEU A 286 -3.39 -1.15 5.77
N SER A 287 -2.30 -1.25 4.99
CA SER A 287 -1.89 -0.18 4.10
C SER A 287 -2.90 0.04 2.97
N PHE A 288 -3.51 -1.01 2.42
CA PHE A 288 -4.64 -0.92 1.49
C PHE A 288 -5.83 -0.14 2.08
N LEU A 289 -6.10 -0.30 3.38
CA LEU A 289 -7.14 0.47 4.09
C LEU A 289 -6.74 1.93 4.38
N GLY A 290 -5.56 2.38 3.95
CA GLY A 290 -5.04 3.73 4.18
C GLY A 290 -4.40 3.92 5.56
N LEU A 291 -4.05 2.83 6.25
CA LEU A 291 -3.47 2.85 7.60
C LEU A 291 -1.97 2.56 7.62
N GLY A 292 -1.35 2.46 6.44
CA GLY A 292 0.09 2.29 6.28
C GLY A 292 0.86 3.60 6.36
N ASP A 293 2.19 3.49 6.28
CA ASP A 293 3.08 4.64 6.23
C ASP A 293 3.13 5.21 4.79
N PRO A 294 2.59 6.41 4.53
CA PRO A 294 2.54 6.98 3.18
C PRO A 294 3.92 7.43 2.68
N SER A 295 4.94 7.43 3.55
CA SER A 295 6.31 7.85 3.19
C SER A 295 7.03 6.81 2.34
N PHE A 296 6.55 5.56 2.35
CA PHE A 296 7.20 4.44 1.70
C PHE A 296 6.26 3.74 0.69
N PRO A 297 6.77 3.32 -0.48
CA PRO A 297 5.97 2.63 -1.49
C PRO A 297 5.83 1.13 -1.15
N THR A 298 5.14 0.79 -0.05
CA THR A 298 4.82 -0.61 0.23
C THR A 298 3.84 -1.15 -0.83
N TRP A 299 3.81 -2.46 -1.04
CA TRP A 299 2.86 -3.05 -2.00
C TRP A 299 1.40 -2.81 -1.59
N GLY A 300 1.12 -2.76 -0.30
CA GLY A 300 -0.19 -2.34 0.22
C GLY A 300 -0.52 -0.90 -0.12
N GLN A 301 0.46 0.01 -0.04
CA GLN A 301 0.26 1.43 -0.34
C GLN A 301 0.01 1.63 -1.83
N ILE A 302 0.75 0.92 -2.68
CA ILE A 302 0.52 0.94 -4.13
C ILE A 302 -0.92 0.47 -4.44
N LEU A 303 -1.41 -0.58 -3.76
CA LEU A 303 -2.78 -1.05 -3.91
C LEU A 303 -3.81 -0.06 -3.33
N HIS A 304 -3.49 0.62 -2.24
CA HIS A 304 -4.31 1.70 -1.68
C HIS A 304 -4.51 2.81 -2.70
N ASP A 305 -3.42 3.32 -3.27
CA ASP A 305 -3.45 4.39 -4.26
C ASP A 305 -4.24 3.94 -5.51
N ALA A 306 -4.02 2.70 -5.97
CA ALA A 306 -4.80 2.11 -7.06
C ALA A 306 -6.31 2.09 -6.77
N ASN A 307 -6.72 1.78 -5.54
CA ASN A 307 -8.12 1.78 -5.14
C ASN A 307 -8.68 3.21 -5.03
N THR A 308 -7.97 4.09 -4.33
CA THR A 308 -8.35 5.49 -4.09
C THR A 308 -8.55 6.25 -5.40
N PHE A 309 -7.69 6.02 -6.40
CA PHE A 309 -7.79 6.65 -7.71
C PHE A 309 -8.59 5.84 -8.72
N GLY A 310 -9.33 4.80 -8.32
CA GLY A 310 -10.20 4.05 -9.24
C GLY A 310 -9.44 3.40 -10.41
N ALA A 311 -8.26 2.84 -10.17
CA ALA A 311 -7.48 2.14 -11.19
C ALA A 311 -8.26 1.00 -11.84
N ALA A 312 -9.03 0.25 -11.04
CA ALA A 312 -9.85 -0.88 -11.51
C ALA A 312 -10.93 -0.44 -12.50
N SER A 313 -11.70 0.60 -12.17
CA SER A 313 -12.75 1.12 -13.04
C SER A 313 -12.21 1.75 -14.33
N ARG A 314 -10.97 2.25 -14.29
CA ARG A 314 -10.25 2.81 -15.44
C ARG A 314 -9.48 1.77 -16.27
N GLY A 315 -9.54 0.48 -15.91
CA GLY A 315 -8.83 -0.58 -16.62
C GLY A 315 -7.30 -0.54 -16.47
N LEU A 316 -6.78 0.18 -15.47
CA LEU A 316 -5.35 0.33 -15.18
C LEU A 316 -4.82 -0.89 -14.41
N TRP A 317 -4.97 -2.08 -15.01
CA TRP A 317 -4.69 -3.37 -14.37
C TRP A 317 -3.25 -3.50 -13.85
N TRP A 318 -2.30 -2.82 -14.48
CA TRP A 318 -0.89 -2.81 -14.12
C TRP A 318 -0.60 -2.18 -12.75
N TRP A 319 -1.55 -1.45 -12.17
CA TRP A 319 -1.41 -0.90 -10.82
C TRP A 319 -1.84 -1.92 -9.74
N ILE A 320 -2.62 -2.93 -10.13
CA ILE A 320 -3.25 -3.88 -9.19
C ILE A 320 -2.58 -5.25 -9.27
N VAL A 321 -2.43 -5.78 -10.48
CA VAL A 321 -1.96 -7.16 -10.70
C VAL A 321 -0.50 -7.35 -10.25
N PRO A 322 0.46 -6.48 -10.63
CA PRO A 322 1.86 -6.65 -10.21
C PRO A 322 2.09 -6.67 -8.69
N PRO A 323 1.59 -5.72 -7.86
CA PRO A 323 1.80 -5.82 -6.41
C PRO A 323 1.15 -7.07 -5.81
N GLY A 324 -0.02 -7.48 -6.31
CA GLY A 324 -0.65 -8.75 -5.90
C GLY A 324 0.21 -9.98 -6.23
N ILE A 325 0.80 -10.03 -7.42
CA ILE A 325 1.72 -11.10 -7.83
C ILE A 325 2.98 -11.09 -6.97
N MET A 326 3.53 -9.92 -6.63
CA MET A 326 4.72 -9.83 -5.76
C MET A 326 4.45 -10.38 -4.35
N ILE A 327 3.29 -10.06 -3.76
CA ILE A 327 2.85 -10.65 -2.48
C ILE A 327 2.73 -12.18 -2.60
N ALA A 328 2.07 -12.66 -3.66
CA ALA A 328 1.85 -14.09 -3.88
C ALA A 328 3.15 -14.88 -4.10
N ILE A 329 4.06 -14.38 -4.96
CA ILE A 329 5.35 -15.02 -5.25
C ILE A 329 6.22 -15.04 -3.99
N THR A 330 6.27 -13.92 -3.26
CA THR A 330 7.05 -13.86 -2.01
C THR A 330 6.51 -14.86 -1.01
N GLY A 331 5.19 -14.93 -0.83
CA GLY A 331 4.59 -15.91 0.06
C GLY A 331 4.87 -17.35 -0.36
N LEU A 332 4.74 -17.66 -1.65
CA LEU A 332 5.04 -18.98 -2.18
C LEU A 332 6.52 -19.36 -1.99
N ALA A 333 7.43 -18.42 -2.20
CA ALA A 333 8.86 -18.63 -1.98
C ALA A 333 9.16 -19.01 -0.52
N PHE A 334 8.56 -18.31 0.46
CA PHE A 334 8.73 -18.65 1.87
C PHE A 334 8.11 -19.99 2.25
N VAL A 335 6.94 -20.34 1.68
CA VAL A 335 6.34 -21.67 1.87
C VAL A 335 7.26 -22.77 1.33
N PHE A 336 7.84 -22.60 0.14
CA PHE A 336 8.79 -23.57 -0.42
C PHE A 336 10.09 -23.66 0.39
N ILE A 337 10.62 -22.54 0.88
CA ILE A 337 11.77 -22.52 1.80
C ILE A 337 11.43 -23.32 3.07
N GLY A 338 10.23 -23.12 3.65
CA GLY A 338 9.77 -23.87 4.81
C GLY A 338 9.72 -25.37 4.57
N ASN A 339 9.13 -25.80 3.45
CA ASN A 339 9.04 -27.22 3.08
C ASN A 339 10.43 -27.84 2.85
N ALA A 340 11.33 -27.11 2.17
CA ALA A 340 12.69 -27.56 1.95
C ALA A 340 13.45 -27.70 3.28
N LEU A 341 13.33 -26.72 4.18
CA LEU A 341 13.95 -26.77 5.51
C LEU A 341 13.42 -27.96 6.33
N ASP A 342 12.11 -28.21 6.33
CA ASP A 342 11.53 -29.35 7.06
C ASP A 342 12.06 -30.69 6.56
N SER A 343 12.23 -30.84 5.23
CA SER A 343 12.82 -32.05 4.63
C SER A 343 14.28 -32.32 5.04
N ILE A 344 15.05 -31.26 5.31
CA ILE A 344 16.46 -31.36 5.72
C ILE A 344 16.55 -31.63 7.22
N ILE A 345 15.70 -30.97 8.00
CA ILE A 345 15.77 -30.98 9.47
C ILE A 345 15.10 -32.23 10.05
N ASN A 346 14.13 -32.82 9.34
CA ASN A 346 13.43 -34.02 9.77
C ASN A 346 13.89 -35.27 8.98
N PRO A 347 14.92 -36.00 9.46
CA PRO A 347 15.50 -37.14 8.74
C PRO A 347 14.54 -38.32 8.56
N LYS A 348 13.37 -38.33 9.22
CA LYS A 348 12.35 -39.38 9.07
C LYS A 348 11.53 -39.26 7.76
N LEU A 349 11.56 -38.11 7.08
CA LEU A 349 10.86 -37.88 5.83
C LEU A 349 11.66 -38.27 4.58
N LYS A 350 12.91 -38.72 4.74
CA LYS A 350 13.85 -39.06 3.65
C LYS A 350 13.66 -40.47 3.06
N ARG A 351 12.53 -41.13 3.30
CA ARG A 351 12.32 -42.55 2.97
C ARG A 351 11.55 -42.77 1.68
#